data_AF-A0A524IQD9-F1
#
_entry.id   AF-A0A524IQD9-F1
#
_cell.length_a   1.000
_cell.length_b   1.000
_cell.length_c   1.000
_cell.angle_alpha   90.00
_cell.angle_beta   90.00
_cell.angle_gamma   90.00
#
_symmetry.space_group_name_H-M   'P 1'
#
loop_
_entity.id
_entity.type
_entity.pdbx_description
1 polymer ?
#
loop_
_entity_poly.entity_id
_entity_poly.type
_entity_poly.pdbx_seq_one_letter_code
_entity_poly.pdbx_strand_id
1 'polypeptide(L)'
;MSCNMKAMASRIAPTLFQPSLRDSSSWLTQVLGADLTHFWMKGIKVVLSLLIVTILLGLVGGVFRIFLNLQTLFHHPIEQALRQLIVDTLNILAIVEVFKTTLTYFSEGRVKVTFIVDTILVVMLTEIISKWFSGAPVSQWMTLGGILLTLGIIRIVAVQWSPTKIEQHVDLPASP
;
A
#
# COMPACT_ATOMS: atom_id res chain seq x y z
N MET A 1 -39.62 -54.58 -61.05
CA MET A 1 -40.59 -53.61 -61.59
C MET A 1 -41.22 -52.86 -60.41
N SER A 2 -40.65 -51.74 -59.99
CA SER A 2 -41.38 -50.54 -59.57
C SER A 2 -40.37 -49.50 -59.06
N CYS A 3 -40.38 -48.35 -59.74
CA CYS A 3 -39.61 -47.15 -59.48
C CYS A 3 -40.29 -46.34 -58.36
N ASN A 4 -39.51 -45.81 -57.43
CA ASN A 4 -39.90 -44.71 -56.54
C ASN A 4 -38.57 -44.12 -56.04
N MET A 5 -37.99 -43.04 -56.58
CA MET A 5 -38.52 -41.75 -57.02
C MET A 5 -39.23 -40.96 -55.91
N LYS A 6 -38.61 -40.93 -54.72
CA LYS A 6 -38.75 -39.96 -53.60
C LYS A 6 -37.67 -40.37 -52.59
N ALA A 7 -36.63 -39.62 -52.24
CA ALA A 7 -36.35 -38.21 -52.39
C ALA A 7 -34.82 -38.07 -52.49
N MET A 8 -34.31 -37.57 -53.62
CA MET A 8 -33.71 -36.23 -53.71
C MET A 8 -33.96 -35.33 -52.48
N ALA A 9 -33.25 -35.61 -51.40
CA ALA A 9 -32.94 -34.62 -50.36
C ALA A 9 -31.44 -34.70 -50.05
N SER A 10 -30.65 -34.79 -51.12
CA SER A 10 -29.22 -34.58 -51.09
C SER A 10 -28.96 -33.09 -51.30
N ARG A 11 -28.16 -32.51 -50.41
CA ARG A 11 -27.53 -31.18 -50.49
C ARG A 11 -28.44 -29.98 -50.20
N ILE A 12 -28.70 -29.73 -48.92
CA ILE A 12 -28.83 -28.35 -48.43
C ILE A 12 -28.03 -28.23 -47.15
N ALA A 13 -26.75 -27.87 -47.31
CA ALA A 13 -25.99 -27.20 -46.27
C ALA A 13 -26.55 -25.79 -46.09
N PRO A 14 -26.63 -25.31 -44.84
CA PRO A 14 -26.23 -23.93 -44.59
C PRO A 14 -25.18 -23.92 -43.48
N THR A 15 -23.99 -24.45 -43.77
CA THR A 15 -22.77 -24.06 -43.05
C THR A 15 -22.28 -22.73 -43.61
N LEU A 16 -23.06 -21.65 -43.49
CA LEU A 16 -22.65 -20.32 -43.92
C LEU A 16 -23.37 -19.24 -43.09
N PHE A 17 -22.94 -19.02 -41.84
CA PHE A 17 -22.84 -17.69 -41.24
C PHE A 17 -22.31 -17.76 -39.80
N GLN A 18 -20.99 -17.82 -39.61
CA GLN A 18 -20.30 -17.22 -38.44
C GLN A 18 -18.79 -17.44 -38.60
N PRO A 19 -18.02 -16.43 -39.05
CA PRO A 19 -16.68 -16.26 -38.45
C PRO A 19 -16.14 -14.82 -38.39
N SER A 20 -16.94 -13.76 -38.53
CA SER A 20 -16.37 -12.40 -38.67
C SER A 20 -16.43 -11.48 -37.43
N LEU A 21 -17.26 -11.78 -36.42
CA LEU A 21 -17.44 -10.86 -35.27
C LEU A 21 -16.66 -11.27 -34.01
N ARG A 22 -15.95 -12.40 -34.04
CA ARG A 22 -15.14 -12.87 -32.90
C ARG A 22 -13.71 -12.32 -32.91
N ASP A 23 -13.19 -11.98 -34.09
CA ASP A 23 -11.82 -11.48 -34.25
C ASP A 23 -11.73 -9.97 -34.01
N SER A 24 -12.84 -9.23 -34.14
CA SER A 24 -12.85 -7.78 -33.91
C SER A 24 -12.82 -7.40 -32.41
N SER A 25 -13.25 -8.29 -31.52
CA SER A 25 -13.23 -8.02 -30.07
C SER A 25 -11.89 -8.37 -29.41
N SER A 26 -11.10 -9.28 -29.98
CA SER A 26 -9.78 -9.66 -29.47
C SER A 26 -8.73 -8.56 -29.72
N TRP A 27 -8.69 -7.94 -30.90
CA TRP A 27 -7.73 -6.85 -31.17
C TRP A 27 -8.04 -5.58 -30.37
N LEU A 28 -9.33 -5.21 -30.22
CA LEU A 28 -9.73 -4.05 -29.43
C LEU A 28 -9.38 -4.21 -27.95
N THR A 29 -9.60 -5.40 -27.39
CA THR A 29 -9.27 -5.68 -25.98
C THR A 29 -7.76 -5.70 -25.74
N GLN A 30 -6.97 -6.12 -26.73
CA GLN A 30 -5.51 -6.12 -26.63
C GLN A 30 -4.92 -4.70 -26.73
N VAL A 31 -5.42 -3.86 -27.64
CA VAL A 31 -4.95 -2.47 -27.80
C VAL A 31 -5.40 -1.61 -26.62
N LEU A 32 -6.67 -1.68 -26.21
CA LEU A 32 -7.18 -0.97 -25.02
C LEU A 32 -6.46 -1.41 -23.74
N GLY A 33 -6.17 -2.70 -23.60
CA GLY A 33 -5.43 -3.24 -22.45
C GLY A 33 -3.98 -2.74 -22.40
N ALA A 34 -3.30 -2.66 -23.54
CA ALA A 34 -1.93 -2.18 -23.64
C ALA A 34 -1.82 -0.67 -23.38
N ASP A 35 -2.71 0.14 -23.96
CA ASP A 35 -2.74 1.59 -23.71
C ASP A 35 -3.10 1.91 -22.25
N LEU A 36 -4.08 1.20 -21.68
CA LEU A 36 -4.50 1.40 -20.30
C LEU A 36 -3.39 1.03 -19.30
N THR A 37 -2.70 -0.09 -19.52
CA THR A 37 -1.56 -0.47 -18.67
C THR A 37 -0.40 0.51 -18.79
N HIS A 38 -0.10 0.99 -20.01
CA HIS A 38 0.95 1.99 -20.20
C HIS A 38 0.61 3.33 -19.51
N PHE A 39 -0.63 3.79 -19.62
CA PHE A 39 -1.10 5.00 -18.94
C PHE A 39 -1.08 4.84 -17.41
N TRP A 40 -1.51 3.67 -16.92
CA TRP A 40 -1.51 3.34 -15.50
C TRP A 40 -0.09 3.29 -14.91
N MET A 41 0.86 2.66 -15.61
CA MET A 41 2.27 2.65 -15.22
C MET A 41 2.87 4.05 -15.17
N LYS A 42 2.53 4.92 -16.15
CA LYS A 42 2.99 6.31 -16.18
C LYS A 42 2.39 7.11 -15.01
N GLY A 43 1.11 6.90 -14.71
CA GLY A 43 0.43 7.49 -13.55
C GLY A 43 1.10 7.13 -12.23
N ILE A 44 1.40 5.84 -12.00
CA ILE A 44 2.07 5.39 -10.78
C ILE A 44 3.46 5.99 -10.64
N LYS A 45 4.25 6.04 -11.72
CA LYS A 45 5.57 6.70 -11.68
C LYS A 45 5.48 8.17 -11.29
N VAL A 46 4.50 8.90 -11.82
CA VAL A 46 4.28 10.31 -11.48
C VAL A 46 3.88 10.47 -10.01
N VAL A 47 2.91 9.67 -9.53
CA VAL A 47 2.47 9.71 -8.13
C VAL A 47 3.61 9.35 -7.19
N LEU A 48 4.39 8.33 -7.52
CA LEU A 48 5.56 7.92 -6.73
C LEU A 48 6.61 9.03 -6.65
N SER A 49 6.96 9.61 -7.79
CA SER A 49 7.90 10.73 -7.84
C SER A 49 7.41 11.90 -6.98
N LEU A 50 6.12 12.22 -7.07
CA LEU A 50 5.50 13.30 -6.29
C LEU A 50 5.50 12.98 -4.78
N LEU A 51 5.21 11.73 -4.40
CA LEU A 51 5.24 11.27 -3.02
C LEU A 51 6.64 11.41 -2.41
N ILE A 52 7.67 10.96 -3.13
CA ILE A 52 9.07 11.08 -2.69
C ILE A 52 9.44 12.56 -2.48
N VAL A 53 9.13 13.42 -3.45
CA VAL A 53 9.40 14.87 -3.35
C VAL A 53 8.68 15.50 -2.17
N THR A 54 7.41 15.16 -1.96
CA THR A 54 6.60 15.67 -0.85
C THR A 54 7.20 15.27 0.49
N ILE A 55 7.62 14.02 0.64
CA ILE A 55 8.23 13.53 1.88
C ILE A 55 9.59 14.17 2.11
N LEU A 56 10.42 14.33 1.06
CA LEU A 56 11.69 15.06 1.15
C LEU A 56 11.50 16.51 1.60
N LEU A 57 10.55 17.22 0.99
CA LEU A 57 10.21 18.59 1.37
C LEU A 57 9.69 18.68 2.80
N GLY A 58 8.85 17.72 3.22
CA GLY A 58 8.36 17.62 4.59
C GLY A 58 9.51 17.41 5.60
N LEU A 59 10.48 16.56 5.26
CA LEU A 59 11.68 16.32 6.04
C LEU A 59 12.56 17.56 6.18
N VAL A 60 12.86 18.22 5.05
CA VAL A 60 13.65 19.46 5.03
C VAL A 60 12.92 20.56 5.82
N GLY A 61 11.60 20.69 5.62
CA GLY A 61 10.76 21.64 6.34
C GLY A 61 10.71 21.36 7.84
N GLY A 62 10.64 20.09 8.25
CA GLY A 62 10.68 19.67 9.65
C GLY A 62 12.01 20.03 10.31
N VAL A 63 13.14 19.72 9.66
CA VAL A 63 14.47 20.11 10.15
C VAL A 63 14.57 21.63 10.26
N PHE A 64 14.11 22.36 9.24
CA PHE A 64 14.12 23.82 9.25
C PHE A 64 13.26 24.40 10.38
N ARG A 65 12.10 23.80 10.67
CA ARG A 65 11.23 24.17 11.81
C ARG A 65 11.99 24.08 13.14
N ILE A 66 12.74 23.00 13.35
CA ILE A 66 13.56 22.81 14.55
C ILE A 66 14.63 23.91 14.67
N PHE A 67 15.32 24.23 13.58
CA PHE A 67 16.31 25.32 13.56
C PHE A 67 15.69 26.67 13.94
N LEU A 68 14.52 27.01 13.39
CA LEU A 68 13.81 28.25 13.75
C LEU A 68 13.34 28.24 15.21
N ASN A 69 12.82 27.12 15.71
CA ASN A 69 12.41 26.99 17.12
C ASN A 69 13.59 27.17 18.08
N LEU A 70 14.78 26.69 17.71
CA LEU A 70 16.00 26.88 18.48
C LEU A 70 16.46 28.35 18.51
N GLN A 71 16.15 29.13 17.47
CA GLN A 71 16.40 30.57 17.47
C GLN A 71 15.44 31.31 18.41
N THR A 72 14.17 30.90 18.47
CA THR A 72 13.16 31.50 19.38
C THR A 72 13.39 31.15 20.86
N LEU A 73 14.08 30.04 21.14
CA LEU A 73 14.49 29.60 22.48
C LEU A 73 15.31 30.66 23.23
N PHE A 74 16.04 31.53 22.52
CA PHE A 74 16.79 32.63 23.15
C PHE A 74 15.91 33.66 23.86
N HIS A 75 14.60 33.69 23.60
CA HIS A 75 13.66 34.66 24.16
C HIS A 75 12.56 34.04 25.06
N HIS A 76 12.45 32.71 25.14
CA HIS A 76 11.37 32.00 25.85
C HIS A 76 11.90 31.07 26.95
N PRO A 77 11.07 30.70 27.95
CA PRO A 77 11.46 29.78 29.01
C PRO A 77 11.86 28.40 28.45
N ILE A 78 13.01 27.91 28.91
CA ILE A 78 13.69 26.69 28.42
C ILE A 78 12.77 25.46 28.45
N GLU A 79 11.90 25.33 29.47
CA GLU A 79 11.00 24.19 29.62
C GLU A 79 9.99 24.05 28.46
N GLN A 80 9.41 25.15 28.00
CA GLN A 80 8.43 25.13 26.91
C GLN A 80 9.09 24.77 25.58
N ALA A 81 10.29 25.29 25.35
CA ALA A 81 10.99 25.06 24.10
C ALA A 81 11.64 23.67 24.02
N LEU A 82 12.10 23.08 25.14
CA LEU A 82 12.53 21.68 25.18
C LEU A 82 11.34 20.74 24.89
N ARG A 83 10.16 21.10 25.39
CA ARG A 83 8.90 20.40 25.11
C ARG A 83 8.51 20.45 23.64
N GLN A 84 8.59 21.62 23.03
CA GLN A 84 8.39 21.81 21.60
C GLN A 84 9.39 20.97 20.77
N LEU A 85 10.67 20.98 21.14
CA LEU A 85 11.75 20.27 20.43
C LEU A 85 11.52 18.76 20.40
N ILE A 86 11.13 18.17 21.53
CA ILE A 86 10.85 16.72 21.62
C ILE A 86 9.69 16.36 20.69
N VAL A 87 8.61 17.15 20.72
CA VAL A 87 7.42 16.97 19.87
C VAL A 87 7.77 17.07 18.39
N ASP A 88 8.54 18.10 17.99
CA ASP A 88 8.95 18.29 16.60
C ASP A 88 9.86 17.14 16.11
N THR A 89 10.76 16.64 16.98
CA THR A 89 11.65 15.52 16.66
C THR A 89 10.87 14.22 16.48
N LEU A 90 9.92 13.95 17.39
CA LEU A 90 8.98 12.83 17.27
C LEU A 90 8.26 12.90 15.91
N ASN A 91 7.67 14.04 15.57
CA ASN A 91 6.96 14.20 14.30
C ASN A 91 7.85 13.91 13.07
N ILE A 92 9.10 14.37 13.07
CA ILE A 92 10.05 14.04 11.98
C ILE A 92 10.35 12.54 11.94
N LEU A 93 10.51 11.88 13.09
CA LEU A 93 10.74 10.44 13.16
C LEU A 93 9.59 9.66 12.48
N ALA A 94 8.34 10.03 12.75
CA ALA A 94 7.17 9.42 12.08
C ALA A 94 7.22 9.59 10.56
N ILE A 95 7.58 10.78 10.06
CA ILE A 95 7.70 11.02 8.61
C ILE A 95 8.82 10.16 8.00
N VAL A 96 9.96 10.03 8.67
CA VAL A 96 11.09 9.18 8.23
C VAL A 96 10.70 7.71 8.21
N GLU A 97 9.95 7.24 9.21
CA GLU A 97 9.44 5.88 9.29
C GLU A 97 8.58 5.55 8.06
N VAL A 98 7.59 6.40 7.78
CA VAL A 98 6.68 6.27 6.63
C VAL A 98 7.43 6.34 5.31
N PHE A 99 8.47 7.17 5.22
CA PHE A 99 9.34 7.22 4.05
C PHE A 99 10.05 5.89 3.82
N LYS A 100 10.70 5.35 4.85
CA LYS A 100 11.42 4.08 4.76
C LYS A 100 10.50 2.96 4.31
N THR A 101 9.29 2.88 4.86
CA THR A 101 8.39 1.77 4.54
C THR A 101 7.77 1.92 3.16
N THR A 102 7.53 3.15 2.71
CA THR A 102 7.20 3.45 1.32
C THR A 102 8.32 2.99 0.38
N LEU A 103 9.58 3.33 0.64
CA LEU A 103 10.71 2.90 -0.20
C LEU A 103 10.88 1.38 -0.21
N THR A 104 10.79 0.73 0.97
CA THR A 104 10.85 -0.73 1.08
C THR A 104 9.74 -1.40 0.30
N TYR A 105 8.51 -0.87 0.36
CA TYR A 105 7.38 -1.35 -0.43
C TYR A 105 7.69 -1.34 -1.93
N PHE A 106 8.27 -0.25 -2.44
CA PHE A 106 8.62 -0.13 -3.86
C PHE A 106 9.83 -1.00 -4.25
N SER A 107 10.78 -1.22 -3.34
CA SER A 107 11.98 -2.03 -3.60
C SER A 107 11.69 -3.52 -3.60
N GLU A 108 10.80 -4.01 -2.74
CA GLU A 108 10.56 -5.46 -2.58
C GLU A 108 9.40 -5.97 -3.45
N GLY A 109 8.50 -5.11 -3.93
CA GLY A 109 7.38 -5.46 -4.82
C GLY A 109 6.36 -6.46 -4.22
N ARG A 110 6.60 -6.95 -3.00
CA ARG A 110 5.80 -7.93 -2.25
C ARG A 110 5.42 -7.31 -0.91
N VAL A 111 4.17 -6.92 -0.81
CA VAL A 111 3.62 -6.27 0.37
C VAL A 111 3.39 -7.33 1.45
N LYS A 112 4.33 -7.51 2.39
CA LYS A 112 3.96 -8.18 3.64
C LYS A 112 3.14 -7.17 4.45
N VAL A 113 1.89 -7.53 4.76
CA VAL A 113 0.96 -6.71 5.55
C VAL A 113 1.60 -6.27 6.87
N THR A 114 2.47 -7.10 7.44
CA THR A 114 3.23 -6.82 8.67
C THR A 114 4.13 -5.59 8.58
N PHE A 115 4.75 -5.31 7.42
CA PHE A 115 5.62 -4.12 7.26
C PHE A 115 4.82 -2.81 7.32
N ILE A 116 3.62 -2.80 6.74
CA ILE A 116 2.75 -1.61 6.76
C ILE A 116 2.21 -1.38 8.18
N VAL A 117 1.78 -2.46 8.85
CA VAL A 117 1.23 -2.37 10.21
C VAL A 117 2.30 -1.87 11.19
N ASP A 118 3.56 -2.28 11.04
CA ASP A 118 4.68 -1.80 11.85
C ASP A 118 4.87 -0.28 11.73
N THR A 119 4.80 0.24 10.50
CA THR A 119 4.86 1.68 10.23
C THR A 119 3.75 2.44 10.96
N ILE A 120 2.51 1.95 10.84
CA ILE A 120 1.33 2.61 11.41
C ILE A 120 1.46 2.63 12.94
N LEU A 121 1.97 1.56 13.55
CA LEU A 121 2.22 1.54 14.99
C LEU A 121 3.21 2.61 15.42
N VAL A 122 4.35 2.74 14.73
CA VAL A 122 5.38 3.71 15.12
C VAL A 122 4.85 5.14 14.97
N VAL A 123 4.11 5.44 13.89
CA VAL A 123 3.47 6.75 13.71
C VAL A 123 2.46 7.03 14.82
N MET A 124 1.61 6.06 15.16
CA MET A 124 0.61 6.22 16.22
C MET A 124 1.24 6.39 17.60
N LEU A 125 2.33 5.67 17.87
CA LEU A 125 3.10 5.83 19.11
C LEU A 125 3.77 7.20 19.19
N THR A 126 4.23 7.72 18.07
CA THR A 126 4.84 9.04 17.99
C THR A 126 3.82 10.14 18.26
N GLU A 127 2.65 10.09 17.62
CA GLU A 127 1.52 11.00 17.88
C GLU A 127 1.05 10.90 19.35
N ILE A 128 1.00 9.67 19.85
CA ILE A 128 1.08 9.24 21.25
C ILE A 128 1.76 10.21 22.22
N ILE A 129 3.08 10.08 22.16
CA ILE A 129 4.07 10.72 23.00
C ILE A 129 4.08 12.23 22.72
N SER A 130 3.88 12.64 21.46
CA SER A 130 3.75 14.04 21.05
C SER A 130 2.60 14.75 21.77
N LYS A 131 1.42 14.14 21.80
CA LYS A 131 0.28 14.65 22.56
C LYS A 131 0.62 14.65 24.05
N TRP A 132 1.24 13.58 24.56
CA TRP A 132 1.59 13.44 25.98
C TRP A 132 2.49 14.56 26.45
N PHE A 133 3.49 14.88 25.64
CA PHE A 133 4.37 15.99 25.87
C PHE A 133 3.70 17.35 25.60
N SER A 134 2.54 17.44 24.94
CA SER A 134 1.86 18.72 24.69
C SER A 134 0.89 19.14 25.82
N GLY A 135 0.71 18.33 26.88
CA GLY A 135 -0.07 18.71 28.08
C GLY A 135 -1.60 18.59 27.95
N ALA A 136 -2.09 17.70 27.09
CA ALA A 136 -3.53 17.47 26.91
C ALA A 136 -4.23 16.96 28.20
N PRO A 137 -5.54 17.21 28.38
CA PRO A 137 -6.29 16.81 29.59
C PRO A 137 -6.34 15.29 29.81
N VAL A 138 -6.27 14.88 31.10
CA VAL A 138 -6.17 13.48 31.58
C VAL A 138 -7.23 12.53 30.96
N SER A 139 -8.42 13.03 30.66
CA SER A 139 -9.52 12.25 30.06
C SER A 139 -9.25 11.83 28.61
N GLN A 140 -8.55 12.63 27.81
CA GLN A 140 -8.22 12.28 26.42
C GLN A 140 -7.15 11.16 26.36
N TRP A 141 -6.28 11.04 27.37
CA TRP A 141 -5.26 9.98 27.43
C TRP A 141 -5.84 8.58 27.46
N MET A 142 -6.96 8.37 28.17
CA MET A 142 -7.56 7.04 28.28
C MET A 142 -8.10 6.55 26.94
N THR A 143 -8.76 7.43 26.18
CA THR A 143 -9.28 7.09 24.85
C THR A 143 -8.14 6.88 23.85
N LEU A 144 -7.15 7.78 23.81
CA LEU A 144 -5.99 7.63 22.91
C LEU A 144 -5.16 6.39 23.25
N GLY A 145 -4.90 6.14 24.54
CA GLY A 145 -4.20 4.95 25.03
C GLY A 145 -4.95 3.66 24.69
N GLY A 146 -6.29 3.65 24.81
CA GLY A 146 -7.11 2.51 24.44
C GLY A 146 -7.08 2.18 22.94
N ILE A 147 -7.09 3.21 22.08
CA ILE A 147 -6.95 3.04 20.63
C ILE A 147 -5.56 2.46 20.29
N LEU A 148 -4.49 3.00 20.89
CA LEU A 148 -3.13 2.54 20.63
C LEU A 148 -2.91 1.11 21.14
N LEU A 149 -3.44 0.78 22.32
CA LEU A 149 -3.42 -0.58 22.86
C LEU A 149 -4.14 -1.55 21.91
N THR A 150 -5.33 -1.17 21.43
CA THR A 150 -6.09 -1.97 20.47
C THR A 150 -5.30 -2.19 19.17
N LEU A 151 -4.70 -1.14 18.63
CA LEU A 151 -3.89 -1.20 17.41
C LEU A 151 -2.63 -2.05 17.60
N GLY A 152 -1.97 -1.93 18.76
CA GLY A 152 -0.81 -2.72 19.15
C GLY A 152 -1.14 -4.21 19.29
N ILE A 153 -2.26 -4.56 19.91
CA ILE A 153 -2.75 -5.94 20.00
C ILE A 153 -3.04 -6.50 18.61
N ILE A 154 -3.73 -5.73 17.75
CA ILE A 154 -3.99 -6.13 16.35
C ILE A 154 -2.69 -6.43 15.62
N ARG A 155 -1.63 -5.64 15.80
CA ARG A 155 -0.32 -5.91 15.20
C ARG A 155 0.31 -7.19 15.71
N ILE A 156 0.29 -7.43 17.02
CA ILE A 156 0.83 -8.66 17.61
C ILE A 156 0.12 -9.87 17.01
N VAL A 157 -1.21 -9.83 16.91
CA VAL A 157 -2.00 -10.91 16.29
C VAL A 157 -1.69 -11.04 14.80
N ALA A 158 -1.62 -9.94 14.04
CA ALA A 158 -1.33 -9.97 12.61
C ALA A 158 0.07 -10.51 12.28
N VAL A 159 1.06 -10.22 13.12
CA VAL A 159 2.43 -10.76 12.97
C VAL A 159 2.46 -12.25 13.34
N GLN A 160 1.78 -12.64 14.42
CA GLN A 160 1.75 -14.03 14.87
C GLN A 160 0.96 -14.94 13.89
N TRP A 161 -0.09 -14.41 13.27
CA TRP A 161 -1.01 -15.15 12.39
C TRP A 161 -0.70 -14.96 10.90
N SER A 162 0.49 -14.48 10.54
CA SER A 162 1.00 -14.55 9.17
C SER A 162 1.89 -15.79 9.04
N PRO A 163 1.34 -17.03 8.94
CA PRO A 163 2.15 -18.19 8.63
C PRO A 163 2.65 -17.99 7.21
N THR A 164 3.92 -17.62 7.09
CA THR A 164 4.63 -17.70 5.82
C THR A 164 4.73 -19.17 5.46
N LYS A 165 3.75 -19.62 4.67
CA LYS A 165 3.69 -20.81 3.83
C LYS A 165 4.70 -21.92 4.18
N ILE A 166 4.27 -22.87 5.02
CA ILE A 166 4.83 -24.23 5.04
C ILE A 166 4.33 -24.93 3.76
N GLU A 167 4.93 -24.63 2.61
CA GLU A 167 4.83 -25.47 1.40
C GLU A 167 6.16 -25.39 0.66
N GLN A 168 7.21 -25.93 1.29
CA GLN A 168 8.40 -26.41 0.58
C GLN A 168 8.95 -27.63 1.31
N HIS A 169 8.31 -28.78 1.10
CA HIS A 169 9.03 -30.01 0.74
C HIS A 169 8.05 -31.00 0.10
N VAL A 170 7.87 -30.89 -1.22
CA VAL A 170 7.58 -32.06 -2.04
C VAL A 170 8.93 -32.71 -2.28
N ASP A 171 9.08 -33.96 -1.85
CA ASP A 171 9.83 -34.99 -2.56
C ASP A 171 9.24 -36.34 -2.16
N LEU A 172 8.36 -36.86 -3.02
CA LEU A 172 8.12 -38.29 -3.08
C LEU A 172 9.18 -38.86 -4.01
N PRO A 173 9.92 -39.90 -3.59
CA PRO A 173 10.21 -40.96 -4.56
C PRO A 173 10.02 -42.39 -4.00
N ALA A 174 9.50 -43.21 -4.91
CA ALA A 174 9.65 -44.65 -5.06
C ALA A 174 8.90 -45.59 -4.08
N SER A 175 7.79 -46.11 -4.61
CA SER A 175 7.24 -47.43 -4.32
C SER A 175 8.30 -48.55 -4.52
N PRO A 176 8.32 -49.58 -3.66
CA PRO A 176 9.08 -50.81 -3.92
C PRO A 176 8.46 -51.68 -5.02
#